data_AF-A0A926CE18-F1
#
_entry.id   AF-A0A926CE18-F1
#
_cell.length_a   1.000
_cell.length_b   1.000
_cell.length_c   1.000
_cell.angle_alpha   90.00
_cell.angle_beta   90.00
_cell.angle_gamma   90.00
#
_symmetry.space_group_name_H-M   'P 1'
#
loop_
_entity.id
_entity.type
_entity.pdbx_description
1 polymer ?
#
loop_
_entity_poly.entity_id
_entity_poly.type
_entity_poly.pdbx_seq_one_letter_code
_entity_poly.pdbx_strand_id
1 'polypeptide(L)'
;GGATLRLREVVAGGAPRWVAAMGVVPGLAVLPHFDRMSGFVGADVFQRIIATAPAGVTLVGVDEDTALIHDRTEWRVSGRQSVVVYGVDGQKTVYQHGEAVVLP
;
A
#
# COMPACT_ATOMS: atom_id res chain seq x y z
N GLY A 1 -14.99 -2.24 -4.15
CA GLY A 1 -14.47 -1.19 -5.07
C GLY A 1 -13.02 -0.91 -4.74
N GLY A 2 -12.29 -0.18 -5.60
CA GLY A 2 -10.91 0.24 -5.32
C GLY A 2 -10.86 1.59 -4.60
N ALA A 3 -9.77 1.85 -3.89
CA ALA A 3 -9.52 3.13 -3.22
C ALA A 3 -8.16 3.70 -3.62
N THR A 4 -8.08 5.03 -3.76
CA THR A 4 -6.82 5.76 -3.95
C THR A 4 -6.87 7.08 -3.20
N LEU A 5 -5.73 7.74 -3.06
CA LEU A 5 -5.59 9.00 -2.33
C LEU A 5 -4.74 10.00 -3.12
N ARG A 6 -5.01 11.29 -2.94
CA ARG A 6 -4.24 12.37 -3.57
C ARG A 6 -3.07 12.76 -2.67
N LEU A 7 -1.97 12.03 -2.75
CA LEU A 7 -0.83 12.21 -1.83
C LEU A 7 -0.34 13.66 -1.74
N ARG A 8 -0.26 14.37 -2.88
CA ARG A 8 0.17 15.78 -2.93
C ARG A 8 -0.70 16.72 -2.11
N GLU A 9 -2.01 16.46 -2.05
CA GLU A 9 -2.95 17.27 -1.28
C GLU A 9 -2.74 17.05 0.22
N VAL A 10 -2.48 15.81 0.62
CA VAL A 10 -2.17 15.46 2.02
C VAL A 10 -0.84 16.08 2.44
N VAL A 11 0.18 16.01 1.59
CA VAL A 11 1.50 16.64 1.83
C VAL A 11 1.40 18.16 1.92
N ALA A 12 0.48 18.78 1.17
CA ALA A 12 0.19 20.21 1.26
C ALA A 12 -0.59 20.63 2.53
N GLY A 13 -0.82 19.70 3.48
CA GLY A 13 -1.52 19.93 4.73
C GLY A 13 -3.02 19.62 4.68
N GLY A 14 -3.53 19.13 3.56
CA GLY A 14 -4.90 18.63 3.45
C GLY A 14 -5.14 17.35 4.27
N ALA A 15 -6.38 17.09 4.64
CA ALA A 15 -6.74 15.83 5.27
C ALA A 15 -6.68 14.68 4.24
N PRO A 16 -6.26 13.45 4.62
CA PRO A 16 -6.37 12.29 3.75
C PRO A 16 -7.82 12.08 3.30
N ARG A 17 -8.04 12.13 1.99
CA ARG A 17 -9.34 11.84 1.37
C ARG A 17 -9.17 10.69 0.39
N TRP A 18 -9.76 9.56 0.75
CA TRP A 18 -9.87 8.40 -0.12
C TRP A 18 -10.96 8.64 -1.17
N VAL A 19 -10.65 8.30 -2.41
CA VAL A 19 -11.57 8.40 -3.55
C VAL A 19 -11.66 7.06 -4.25
N ALA A 20 -12.78 6.83 -4.93
CA ALA A 20 -12.98 5.61 -5.71
C ALA A 20 -11.92 5.49 -6.81
N ALA A 21 -11.33 4.30 -6.91
CA ALA A 21 -10.41 3.91 -7.97
C ALA A 21 -11.05 2.85 -8.87
N MET A 22 -10.35 2.44 -9.93
CA MET A 22 -10.85 1.44 -10.89
C MET A 22 -11.21 0.10 -10.24
N GLY A 23 -10.55 -0.28 -9.13
CA GLY A 23 -10.89 -1.49 -8.38
C GLY A 23 -10.59 -2.80 -9.12
N VAL A 24 -9.57 -2.80 -9.99
CA VAL A 24 -9.09 -4.00 -10.71
C VAL A 24 -8.74 -5.13 -9.74
N VAL A 25 -8.14 -4.78 -8.61
CA VAL A 25 -7.97 -5.68 -7.47
C VAL A 25 -8.77 -5.10 -6.29
N PRO A 26 -9.99 -5.61 -6.03
CA PRO A 26 -10.84 -5.10 -4.97
C PRO A 26 -10.20 -5.28 -3.59
N GLY A 27 -10.48 -4.38 -2.65
CA GLY A 27 -10.02 -4.51 -1.26
C GLY A 27 -8.55 -4.12 -1.03
N LEU A 28 -7.83 -3.70 -2.07
CA LEU A 28 -6.44 -3.28 -1.96
C LEU A 28 -6.26 -1.81 -2.35
N ALA A 29 -5.36 -1.13 -1.64
CA ALA A 29 -4.81 0.16 -2.06
C ALA A 29 -3.28 0.11 -2.02
N VAL A 30 -2.65 0.44 -3.15
CA VAL A 30 -1.20 0.35 -3.32
C VAL A 30 -0.57 1.71 -3.04
N LEU A 31 0.49 1.69 -2.22
CA LEU A 31 1.36 2.80 -1.90
C LEU A 31 2.72 2.57 -2.60
N PRO A 32 2.96 3.16 -3.78
CA PRO A 32 4.19 2.95 -4.55
C PRO A 32 5.36 3.77 -3.99
N HIS A 33 6.60 3.38 -4.33
CA HIS A 33 7.83 4.03 -3.84
C HIS A 33 7.88 4.07 -2.30
N PHE A 34 7.52 2.95 -1.68
CA PHE A 34 7.24 2.86 -0.25
C PHE A 34 8.46 3.20 0.62
N ASP A 35 9.63 2.67 0.27
CA ASP A 35 10.93 2.98 0.86
C ASP A 35 11.25 4.48 0.91
N ARG A 36 10.77 5.25 -0.08
CA ARG A 36 11.01 6.71 -0.17
C ARG A 36 9.93 7.57 0.46
N MET A 37 8.74 7.02 0.68
CA MET A 37 7.59 7.80 1.11
C MET A 37 7.83 8.49 2.45
N SER A 38 8.42 7.81 3.43
CA SER A 38 8.68 8.41 4.76
C SER A 38 9.57 9.65 4.70
N GLY A 39 10.56 9.67 3.80
CA GLY A 39 11.43 10.83 3.56
C GLY A 39 10.74 11.96 2.78
N PHE A 40 9.78 11.62 1.90
CA PHE A 40 9.06 12.61 1.09
C PHE A 40 7.87 13.26 1.81
N VAL A 41 7.12 12.49 2.61
CA VAL A 41 5.88 12.97 3.26
C VAL A 41 6.01 13.19 4.76
N GLY A 42 7.06 12.66 5.38
CA GLY A 42 7.24 12.68 6.83
C GLY A 42 6.44 11.57 7.54
N ALA A 43 6.97 11.09 8.67
CA ALA A 43 6.41 9.97 9.41
C ALA A 43 4.96 10.21 9.86
N ASP A 44 4.62 11.41 10.33
CA ASP A 44 3.28 11.73 10.85
C ASP A 44 2.20 11.67 9.76
N VAL A 45 2.51 12.20 8.56
CA VAL A 45 1.59 12.17 7.43
C VAL A 45 1.36 10.73 6.97
N PHE A 46 2.44 9.95 6.91
CA PHE A 46 2.38 8.54 6.55
C PHE A 46 1.51 7.74 7.53
N GLN A 47 1.66 7.96 8.84
CA GLN A 47 0.81 7.32 9.85
C GLN A 47 -0.67 7.73 9.73
N ARG A 48 -0.96 8.99 9.42
CA ARG A 48 -2.34 9.46 9.16
C ARG A 48 -2.96 8.78 7.94
N ILE A 49 -2.19 8.57 6.88
CA ILE A 49 -2.68 7.84 5.69
C ILE A 49 -3.08 6.42 6.07
N ILE A 50 -2.23 5.70 6.81
CA ILE A 50 -2.54 4.34 7.27
C ILE A 50 -3.79 4.33 8.15
N ALA A 51 -3.85 5.22 9.15
CA ALA A 51 -4.95 5.28 10.11
C ALA A 51 -6.31 5.66 9.50
N THR A 52 -6.31 6.28 8.32
CA THR A 52 -7.53 6.72 7.63
C THR A 52 -7.95 5.80 6.49
N ALA A 53 -7.24 4.68 6.28
CA ALA A 53 -7.58 3.70 5.27
C ALA A 53 -9.06 3.28 5.39
N PRO A 54 -9.79 3.11 4.28
CA PRO A 54 -11.18 2.68 4.34
C PRO A 54 -11.29 1.30 5.01
N ALA A 55 -12.35 1.09 5.79
CA ALA A 55 -12.58 -0.19 6.42
C ALA A 55 -12.63 -1.33 5.39
N GLY A 56 -11.95 -2.44 5.70
CA GLY A 56 -11.85 -3.60 4.80
C GLY A 56 -10.88 -3.41 3.63
N VAL A 57 -10.10 -2.32 3.60
CA VAL A 57 -9.02 -2.14 2.62
C VAL A 57 -7.67 -2.50 3.24
N THR A 58 -6.97 -3.42 2.60
CA THR A 58 -5.57 -3.74 2.89
C THR A 58 -4.66 -2.74 2.16
N LEU A 59 -3.77 -2.07 2.90
CA LEU A 59 -2.77 -1.21 2.28
C LEU A 59 -1.52 -2.02 1.94
N VAL A 60 -0.99 -1.81 0.74
CA VAL A 60 0.21 -2.50 0.27
C VAL A 60 1.25 -1.47 -0.13
N GLY A 61 2.29 -1.34 0.67
CA GLY A 61 3.52 -0.65 0.33
C GLY A 61 4.35 -1.46 -0.64
N VAL A 62 4.74 -0.87 -1.77
CA VAL A 62 5.66 -1.49 -2.73
C VAL A 62 6.86 -0.57 -2.90
N ASP A 63 8.04 -1.06 -2.53
CA ASP A 63 9.30 -0.34 -2.70
C ASP A 63 9.63 -0.14 -4.19
N GLU A 64 10.59 0.74 -4.49
CA GLU A 64 11.16 0.82 -5.83
C GLU A 64 11.79 -0.50 -6.30
N ASP A 65 11.97 -0.64 -7.61
CA ASP A 65 12.50 -1.86 -8.25
C ASP A 65 11.85 -3.16 -7.77
N THR A 66 10.58 -3.08 -7.31
CA THR A 66 9.83 -4.17 -6.68
C THR A 66 8.39 -4.19 -7.20
N ALA A 67 7.86 -5.40 -7.34
CA ALA A 67 6.52 -5.67 -7.83
C ALA A 67 5.86 -6.74 -6.97
N LEU A 68 4.54 -6.60 -6.79
CA LEU A 68 3.68 -7.65 -6.27
C LEU A 68 2.90 -8.24 -7.46
N ILE A 69 3.16 -9.51 -7.78
CA ILE A 69 2.65 -10.17 -8.99
C ILE A 69 1.65 -11.25 -8.58
N HIS A 70 0.49 -11.29 -9.24
CA HIS A 70 -0.44 -12.41 -9.14
C HIS A 70 -0.36 -13.27 -10.40
N ASP A 71 0.01 -14.53 -10.26
CA ASP A 71 0.22 -15.47 -11.39
C ASP A 71 -0.98 -16.38 -11.69
N ARG A 72 -2.18 -15.98 -11.21
CA ARG A 72 -3.46 -16.72 -11.21
C ARG A 72 -3.62 -17.72 -10.05
N THR A 73 -2.55 -18.07 -9.36
CA THR A 73 -2.61 -18.98 -8.21
C THR A 73 -2.25 -18.31 -6.90
N GLU A 74 -1.18 -17.53 -6.89
CA GLU A 74 -0.71 -16.85 -5.69
C GLU A 74 -0.22 -15.43 -5.99
N TRP A 75 -0.18 -14.62 -4.95
CA TRP A 75 0.57 -13.38 -4.96
C TRP A 75 2.00 -13.66 -4.55
N ARG A 76 2.96 -13.06 -5.26
CA ARG A 76 4.39 -13.22 -4.99
C ARG A 76 5.14 -11.92 -5.20
N VAL A 77 6.12 -11.66 -4.34
CA VAL A 77 7.01 -10.51 -4.50
C VAL A 77 8.10 -10.81 -5.53
N SER A 78 8.35 -9.86 -6.43
CA SER A 78 9.43 -9.90 -7.40
C SER A 78 10.18 -8.57 -7.39
N GLY A 79 11.50 -8.59 -7.63
CA GLY A 79 12.34 -7.38 -7.57
C GLY A 79 13.38 -7.39 -6.45
N ARG A 80 13.88 -6.20 -6.10
CA ARG A 80 15.12 -6.04 -5.31
C ARG A 80 14.90 -5.68 -3.85
N GLN A 81 13.73 -5.16 -3.50
CA GLN A 81 13.40 -4.70 -2.15
C GLN A 81 12.17 -5.45 -1.66
N SER A 82 11.27 -4.78 -0.92
CA SER A 82 10.20 -5.42 -0.19
C SER A 82 8.80 -4.96 -0.57
N VAL A 83 7.83 -5.78 -0.22
CA VAL A 83 6.42 -5.42 -0.14
C VAL A 83 6.00 -5.43 1.32
N VAL A 84 5.30 -4.39 1.75
CA VAL A 84 4.80 -4.25 3.11
C VAL A 84 3.28 -4.27 3.09
N VAL A 85 2.68 -5.24 3.77
CA VAL A 85 1.23 -5.36 3.89
C VAL A 85 0.80 -4.82 5.26
N TYR A 86 -0.14 -3.90 5.26
CA TYR A 86 -0.90 -3.48 6.43
C TYR A 86 -2.29 -4.13 6.35
N GLY A 87 -2.45 -5.21 7.10
CA GLY A 87 -3.69 -5.95 7.18
C GLY A 87 -4.83 -5.13 7.78
N VAL A 88 -6.07 -5.55 7.51
CA VAL A 88 -7.28 -4.93 8.06
C VAL A 88 -7.36 -5.02 9.59
N ASP A 89 -6.62 -5.95 10.19
CA ASP A 89 -6.41 -6.13 11.63
C ASP A 89 -5.32 -5.21 12.21
N GLY A 90 -4.70 -4.37 11.37
CA GLY A 90 -3.61 -3.48 11.72
C GLY A 90 -2.24 -4.17 11.78
N GLN A 91 -2.13 -5.45 11.47
CA GLN A 91 -0.84 -6.13 11.44
C GLN A 91 -0.02 -5.68 10.24
N LYS A 92 1.28 -5.47 10.48
CA LYS A 92 2.26 -5.13 9.47
C LYS A 92 3.13 -6.36 9.18
N THR A 93 3.14 -6.82 7.94
CA THR A 93 4.01 -7.90 7.48
C THR A 93 4.88 -7.42 6.33
N VAL A 94 6.16 -7.80 6.34
CA VAL A 94 7.13 -7.47 5.29
C VAL A 94 7.45 -8.74 4.53
N TYR A 95 7.42 -8.65 3.21
CA TYR A 95 7.71 -9.74 2.27
C TYR A 95 8.86 -9.32 1.35
N GLN A 96 9.77 -10.25 1.10
CA GLN A 96 10.95 -10.13 0.26
C GLN A 96 10.75 -10.87 -1.07
N HIS A 97 11.66 -10.64 -2.01
CA HIS A 97 11.69 -11.37 -3.28
C HIS A 97 11.46 -12.87 -3.14
N GLY A 98 10.52 -13.40 -3.91
CA GLY A 98 10.19 -14.82 -3.96
C GLY A 98 9.29 -15.30 -2.80
N GLU A 99 8.90 -14.45 -1.87
CA GLU A 99 7.93 -14.83 -0.85
C GLU A 99 6.50 -14.75 -1.39
N ALA A 100 5.68 -15.73 -1.00
CA ALA A 100 4.26 -15.74 -1.25
C ALA A 100 3.57 -14.79 -0.26
N VAL A 101 2.64 -13.98 -0.78
CA VAL A 101 1.89 -13.00 0.00
C VAL A 101 0.46 -13.48 0.15
N VAL A 102 -0.02 -13.54 1.38
CA VAL A 102 -1.43 -13.85 1.64
C VAL A 102 -2.19 -12.54 1.68
N LEU A 103 -2.98 -12.29 0.64
CA LEU A 103 -3.91 -11.16 0.56
C LEU A 103 -5.36 -11.67 0.67
N PRO A 104 -6.28 -10.86 1.21
CA PRO A 104 -7.70 -11.22 1.32
C PRO A 104 -8.40 -11.36 -0.03
#